data_AF-A0A7Z7FF05-F1
#
_entry.id   AF-A0A7Z7FF05-F1
#
_cell.length_a   1.000
_cell.length_b   1.000
_cell.length_c   1.000
_cell.angle_alpha   90.00
_cell.angle_beta   90.00
_cell.angle_gamma   90.00
#
_symmetry.space_group_name_H-M   'P 1'
#
loop_
_entity.id
_entity.type
_entity.pdbx_description
1 polymer ?
#
loop_
_entity_poly.entity_id
_entity_poly.type
_entity_poly.pdbx_seq_one_letter_code
_entity_poly.pdbx_strand_id
1 'polypeptide(L)'
;MYEFIYDYLFNDGELRSFLNDRLSYAINKIKSEDKNYILNVNMQDYTEHLVDSYSFELPVIDKENIHIQHEEVEIDVSQDSKRVFLDGSKSYYLTGTKFTFYIPFTGDSSLFKYQPSILNYNPPKGEVRNQELLVTLEGVDLEIGNIRVEFDKILSDIEKWLTWVETDIKNFNQRLDREIESQINTRREKLLKDSNLAYELGFPLREIPGTPKTYSVPSKRKTIISKPSASTQPFKPEPVLSMENYEYILNVVQNMTMVMERSPSEFKNLGEEAIRQHFLVQLNGHYEGAATGETFNYEGKTDILIREGGKNIFIAECKFWGGAAILKDTIDQILNYLSWRDTKTAIFIFNRNKNFTNVLTQIPNIVKEHPNFEKEIAYDTETGFRFIFNHPNDKNRKLYLTLLAFDIPK
;
A
#
# COMPACT_ATOMS: atom_id res chain seq x y z
N MET A 1 42.95 -25.54 20.84
CA MET A 1 42.24 -25.69 19.55
C MET A 1 40.78 -25.44 19.87
N TYR A 2 40.08 -24.53 19.18
CA TYR A 2 38.67 -24.25 19.50
C TYR A 2 37.79 -25.35 18.90
N GLU A 3 37.07 -26.08 19.73
CA GLU A 3 35.96 -26.92 19.26
C GLU A 3 34.72 -26.03 19.10
N PHE A 4 33.91 -26.31 18.08
CA PHE A 4 32.69 -25.54 17.81
C PHE A 4 31.52 -26.50 17.95
N ILE A 5 30.64 -26.22 18.91
CA ILE A 5 29.46 -27.05 19.23
C ILE A 5 28.30 -26.84 18.22
N TYR A 6 28.34 -25.76 17.42
CA TYR A 6 27.20 -25.34 16.59
C TYR A 6 27.36 -25.66 15.11
N ASP A 7 26.20 -25.82 14.46
CA ASP A 7 26.07 -26.04 13.02
C ASP A 7 26.64 -24.88 12.19
N TYR A 8 26.89 -25.17 10.92
CA TYR A 8 27.32 -24.17 9.95
C TYR A 8 26.15 -23.27 9.56
N LEU A 9 26.34 -21.95 9.63
CA LEU A 9 25.43 -21.00 9.00
C LEU A 9 25.53 -21.15 7.48
N PHE A 10 24.46 -20.78 6.80
CA PHE A 10 24.36 -20.80 5.35
C PHE A 10 24.67 -22.21 4.79
N ASN A 11 24.05 -23.26 5.33
CA ASN A 11 24.34 -24.64 4.93
C ASN A 11 23.11 -25.56 4.77
N ASP A 12 21.91 -25.09 5.07
CA ASP A 12 20.68 -25.91 5.05
C ASP A 12 20.14 -26.15 3.62
N GLY A 13 20.61 -25.37 2.64
CA GLY A 13 20.21 -25.50 1.23
C GLY A 13 20.52 -24.25 0.42
N GLU A 14 20.21 -24.28 -0.88
CA GLU A 14 20.46 -23.15 -1.78
C GLU A 14 19.46 -22.00 -1.57
N LEU A 15 19.97 -20.78 -1.37
CA LEU A 15 19.14 -19.58 -1.23
C LEU A 15 18.26 -19.37 -2.45
N ARG A 16 18.79 -19.61 -3.65
CA ARG A 16 18.02 -19.49 -4.90
C ARG A 16 16.75 -20.34 -4.90
N SER A 17 16.81 -21.57 -4.39
CA SER A 17 15.67 -22.48 -4.34
C SER A 17 14.62 -21.98 -3.35
N PHE A 18 15.05 -21.59 -2.15
CA PHE A 18 14.19 -20.97 -1.14
C PHE A 18 13.47 -19.71 -1.66
N LEU A 19 14.18 -18.83 -2.37
CA LEU A 19 13.61 -17.63 -2.98
C LEU A 19 12.59 -17.97 -4.09
N ASN A 20 12.87 -18.96 -4.93
CA ASN A 20 11.93 -19.39 -5.97
C ASN A 20 10.66 -20.03 -5.40
N ASP A 21 10.76 -20.75 -4.28
CA ASP A 21 9.60 -21.29 -3.57
C ASP A 21 8.72 -20.15 -3.03
N ARG A 22 9.35 -19.13 -2.43
CA ARG A 22 8.65 -17.91 -1.97
C ARG A 22 7.89 -17.22 -3.10
N LEU A 23 8.53 -17.04 -4.26
CA LEU A 23 7.88 -16.49 -5.45
C LEU A 23 6.71 -17.38 -5.91
N SER A 24 6.90 -18.69 -5.91
CA SER A 24 5.84 -19.64 -6.31
C SER A 24 4.62 -19.55 -5.38
N TYR A 25 4.83 -19.36 -4.07
CA TYR A 25 3.73 -19.10 -3.13
C TYR A 25 2.99 -17.80 -3.44
N ALA A 26 3.72 -16.71 -3.74
CA ALA A 26 3.10 -15.43 -4.13
C ALA A 26 2.24 -15.58 -5.39
N ILE A 27 2.77 -16.26 -6.42
CA ILE A 27 2.05 -16.51 -7.68
C ILE A 27 0.83 -17.40 -7.45
N ASN A 28 0.95 -18.45 -6.64
CA ASN A 28 -0.19 -19.33 -6.32
C ASN A 28 -1.27 -18.59 -5.53
N LYS A 29 -0.88 -17.68 -4.62
CA LYS A 29 -1.82 -16.80 -3.91
C LYS A 29 -2.63 -15.97 -4.91
N ILE A 30 -1.99 -15.31 -5.88
CA ILE A 30 -2.66 -14.55 -6.95
C ILE A 30 -3.63 -15.44 -7.74
N LYS A 31 -3.23 -16.68 -8.09
CA LYS A 31 -4.09 -17.61 -8.85
C LYS A 31 -5.33 -18.03 -8.06
N SER A 32 -5.17 -18.27 -6.76
CA SER A 32 -6.22 -18.73 -5.85
C SER A 32 -7.14 -17.63 -5.34
N GLU A 33 -6.76 -16.36 -5.54
CA GLU A 33 -7.52 -15.23 -5.05
C GLU A 33 -8.89 -15.13 -5.74
N ASP A 34 -9.87 -14.63 -4.99
CA ASP A 34 -11.24 -14.51 -5.48
C ASP A 34 -11.32 -13.66 -6.76
N LYS A 35 -12.14 -14.11 -7.72
CA LYS A 35 -12.29 -13.44 -9.02
C LYS A 35 -12.74 -11.99 -8.84
N ASN A 36 -13.76 -11.75 -8.00
CA ASN A 36 -14.31 -10.42 -7.80
C ASN A 36 -13.31 -9.54 -7.06
N TYR A 37 -12.57 -10.10 -6.11
CA TYR A 37 -11.48 -9.39 -5.45
C TYR A 37 -10.40 -8.92 -6.43
N ILE A 38 -9.84 -9.81 -7.28
CA ILE A 38 -8.81 -9.44 -8.27
C ILE A 38 -9.31 -8.36 -9.23
N LEU A 39 -10.60 -8.43 -9.61
CA LEU A 39 -11.19 -7.44 -10.50
C LEU A 39 -11.36 -6.10 -9.77
N ASN A 40 -11.80 -6.08 -8.52
CA ASN A 40 -12.18 -4.86 -7.80
C ASN A 40 -11.07 -4.22 -6.95
N VAL A 41 -9.96 -4.92 -6.71
CA VAL A 41 -8.84 -4.37 -5.93
C VAL A 41 -8.00 -3.39 -6.77
N ASN A 42 -7.43 -2.37 -6.12
CA ASN A 42 -6.43 -1.56 -6.77
C ASN A 42 -5.15 -2.38 -7.01
N MET A 43 -4.72 -2.44 -8.27
CA MET A 43 -3.58 -3.26 -8.67
C MET A 43 -2.29 -2.82 -7.99
N GLN A 44 -2.05 -1.51 -7.89
CA GLN A 44 -0.82 -0.99 -7.28
C GLN A 44 -0.74 -1.34 -5.80
N ASP A 45 -1.82 -1.11 -5.03
CA ASP A 45 -1.82 -1.46 -3.60
C ASP A 45 -1.70 -2.97 -3.38
N TYR A 46 -2.34 -3.77 -4.24
CA TYR A 46 -2.28 -5.22 -4.12
C TYR A 46 -0.90 -5.77 -4.47
N THR A 47 -0.26 -5.21 -5.51
CA THR A 47 1.14 -5.48 -5.84
C THR A 47 2.04 -5.09 -4.67
N GLU A 48 1.93 -3.85 -4.16
CA GLU A 48 2.73 -3.37 -3.02
C GLU A 48 2.55 -4.27 -1.80
N HIS A 49 1.32 -4.66 -1.46
CA HIS A 49 1.04 -5.58 -0.34
C HIS A 49 1.68 -6.96 -0.54
N LEU A 50 1.60 -7.53 -1.75
CA LEU A 50 2.21 -8.83 -2.03
C LEU A 50 3.74 -8.73 -2.06
N VAL A 51 4.31 -7.67 -2.62
CA VAL A 51 5.76 -7.44 -2.59
C VAL A 51 6.24 -7.32 -1.16
N ASP A 52 5.58 -6.51 -0.33
CA ASP A 52 5.90 -6.37 1.10
C ASP A 52 5.81 -7.71 1.83
N SER A 53 4.73 -8.47 1.63
CA SER A 53 4.49 -9.76 2.29
C SER A 53 5.48 -10.86 1.91
N TYR A 54 6.02 -10.83 0.69
CA TYR A 54 6.86 -11.90 0.15
C TYR A 54 8.32 -11.50 -0.07
N SER A 55 8.66 -10.22 0.11
CA SER A 55 10.05 -9.74 0.11
C SER A 55 10.78 -10.22 1.35
N PHE A 56 12.10 -10.15 1.29
CA PHE A 56 12.96 -10.41 2.43
C PHE A 56 13.73 -9.15 2.80
N GLU A 57 13.84 -8.92 4.11
CA GLU A 57 14.70 -7.93 4.73
C GLU A 57 16.02 -8.60 5.12
N LEU A 58 17.12 -8.06 4.59
CA LEU A 58 18.46 -8.57 4.89
C LEU A 58 18.76 -8.45 6.41
N PRO A 59 19.36 -9.47 7.03
CA PRO A 59 19.82 -9.36 8.40
C PRO A 59 20.88 -8.26 8.58
N VAL A 60 20.64 -7.37 9.54
CA VAL A 60 21.59 -6.31 9.92
C VAL A 60 22.01 -6.54 11.36
N ILE A 61 23.31 -6.78 11.57
CA ILE A 61 23.88 -7.04 12.90
C ILE A 61 23.98 -5.74 13.70
N ASP A 62 23.50 -5.78 14.94
CA ASP A 62 23.66 -4.72 15.92
C ASP A 62 24.95 -4.97 16.71
N LYS A 63 26.02 -4.26 16.32
CA LYS A 63 27.33 -4.38 16.96
C LYS A 63 27.41 -3.72 18.33
N GLU A 64 26.50 -2.79 18.63
CA GLU A 64 26.56 -1.99 19.86
C GLU A 64 25.97 -2.75 21.06
N ASN A 65 25.03 -3.66 20.80
CA ASN A 65 24.32 -4.43 21.82
C ASN A 65 24.77 -5.89 21.95
N ILE A 66 25.98 -6.22 21.47
CA ILE A 66 26.59 -7.55 21.66
C ILE A 66 26.87 -7.78 23.14
N HIS A 67 26.40 -8.90 23.67
CA HIS A 67 26.68 -9.31 25.05
C HIS A 67 27.25 -10.73 25.12
N ILE A 68 27.93 -11.03 26.22
CA ILE A 68 28.69 -12.27 26.39
C ILE A 68 28.28 -12.97 27.68
N GLN A 69 28.12 -14.29 27.61
CA GLN A 69 28.00 -15.18 28.75
C GLN A 69 29.17 -16.16 28.75
N HIS A 70 29.56 -16.64 29.93
CA HIS A 70 30.52 -17.72 30.06
C HIS A 70 30.07 -18.78 31.05
N GLU A 71 30.53 -20.01 30.86
CA GLU A 71 30.30 -21.15 31.74
C GLU A 71 31.52 -22.10 31.73
N GLU A 72 31.71 -22.87 32.80
CA GLU A 72 32.70 -23.94 32.85
C GLU A 72 32.16 -25.19 32.15
N VAL A 73 32.99 -25.82 31.32
CA VAL A 73 32.63 -27.02 30.56
C VAL A 73 33.78 -28.02 30.57
N GLU A 74 33.46 -29.31 30.42
CA GLU A 74 34.47 -30.36 30.18
C GLU A 74 34.75 -30.47 28.68
N ILE A 75 35.98 -30.19 28.26
CA ILE A 75 36.40 -30.20 26.86
C ILE A 75 37.27 -31.42 26.60
N ASP A 76 36.97 -32.19 25.54
CA ASP A 76 37.83 -33.31 25.12
C ASP A 76 39.07 -32.76 24.42
N VAL A 77 40.21 -32.90 25.06
CA VAL A 77 41.51 -32.46 24.54
C VAL A 77 42.27 -33.56 23.81
N SER A 78 41.67 -34.73 23.59
CA SER A 78 42.34 -35.88 22.94
C SER A 78 42.87 -35.58 21.53
N GLN A 79 42.33 -34.57 20.84
CA GLN A 79 42.77 -34.10 19.52
C GLN A 79 43.69 -32.87 19.55
N ASP A 80 44.07 -32.37 20.73
CA ASP A 80 44.94 -31.19 20.86
C ASP A 80 46.40 -31.52 20.53
N SER A 81 46.86 -31.08 19.35
CA SER A 81 48.23 -31.33 18.86
C SER A 81 49.34 -30.72 19.71
N LYS A 82 49.02 -29.82 20.64
CA LYS A 82 49.97 -29.26 21.61
C LYS A 82 50.16 -30.13 22.86
N ARG A 83 49.34 -31.18 23.03
CA ARG A 83 49.36 -32.06 24.19
C ARG A 83 49.78 -33.47 23.77
N VAL A 84 50.68 -34.07 24.54
CA VAL A 84 51.17 -35.42 24.28
C VAL A 84 50.36 -36.40 25.12
N PHE A 85 49.52 -37.21 24.46
CA PHE A 85 48.78 -38.29 25.11
C PHE A 85 49.43 -39.64 24.80
N LEU A 86 49.57 -40.49 25.81
CA LEU A 86 50.19 -41.82 25.71
C LEU A 86 49.34 -42.83 24.91
N ASP A 87 48.03 -42.60 24.83
CA ASP A 87 47.06 -43.47 24.17
C ASP A 87 46.02 -42.59 23.46
N GLY A 88 46.16 -42.41 22.14
CA GLY A 88 45.29 -41.57 21.31
C GLY A 88 43.92 -42.17 20.99
N SER A 89 43.59 -43.35 21.54
CA SER A 89 42.28 -44.01 21.36
C SER A 89 41.27 -43.66 22.46
N LYS A 90 41.67 -42.87 23.47
CA LYS A 90 40.84 -42.47 24.62
C LYS A 90 40.55 -40.97 24.60
N SER A 91 39.32 -40.61 24.94
CA SER A 91 38.93 -39.23 25.24
C SER A 91 39.55 -38.76 26.55
N TYR A 92 40.07 -37.54 26.57
CA TYR A 92 40.68 -36.92 27.75
C TYR A 92 39.99 -35.59 28.00
N TYR A 93 39.27 -35.45 29.11
CA TYR A 93 38.52 -34.23 29.42
C TYR A 93 39.30 -33.33 30.37
N LEU A 94 39.29 -32.02 30.10
CA LEU A 94 39.77 -30.99 31.02
C LEU A 94 38.69 -29.93 31.22
N THR A 95 38.64 -29.36 32.41
CA THR A 95 37.80 -28.18 32.68
C THR A 95 38.32 -27.00 31.88
N GLY A 96 37.49 -26.46 30.99
CA GLY A 96 37.73 -25.23 30.25
C GLY A 96 36.59 -24.24 30.42
N THR A 97 36.69 -23.12 29.72
CA THR A 97 35.65 -22.09 29.71
C THR A 97 35.03 -22.02 28.32
N LYS A 98 33.70 -21.95 28.29
CA LYS A 98 32.91 -21.68 27.10
C LYS A 98 32.41 -20.24 27.16
N PHE A 99 32.65 -19.48 26.10
CA PHE A 99 32.11 -18.13 25.91
C PHE A 99 31.05 -18.18 24.82
N THR A 100 29.85 -17.68 25.12
CA THR A 100 28.77 -17.51 24.15
C THR A 100 28.50 -16.02 23.97
N PHE A 101 28.71 -15.56 22.75
CA PHE A 101 28.40 -14.21 22.30
C PHE A 101 27.01 -14.21 21.71
N TYR A 102 26.17 -13.31 22.22
CA TYR A 102 24.83 -13.05 21.74
C TYR A 102 24.88 -11.78 20.92
N ILE A 103 24.62 -11.92 19.63
CA ILE A 103 24.74 -10.86 18.62
C ILE A 103 23.33 -10.55 18.12
N PRO A 104 22.68 -9.47 18.61
CA PRO A 104 21.37 -9.08 18.12
C PRO A 104 21.44 -8.67 16.63
N PHE A 105 20.36 -8.91 15.89
CA PHE A 105 20.24 -8.45 14.50
C PHE A 105 18.80 -8.11 14.15
N THR A 106 18.54 -7.24 13.17
CA THR A 106 17.20 -7.01 12.61
C THR A 106 17.05 -7.70 11.27
N GLY A 107 15.82 -7.94 10.78
CA GLY A 107 15.57 -8.58 9.48
C GLY A 107 15.33 -10.10 9.57
N ASP A 108 15.31 -10.77 8.43
CA ASP A 108 14.85 -12.16 8.30
C ASP A 108 15.89 -13.20 8.73
N SER A 109 15.66 -13.80 9.90
CA SER A 109 16.55 -14.83 10.48
C SER A 109 16.73 -16.08 9.62
N SER A 110 15.76 -16.41 8.76
CA SER A 110 15.86 -17.55 7.84
C SER A 110 17.00 -17.41 6.83
N LEU A 111 17.44 -16.19 6.53
CA LEU A 111 18.51 -15.95 5.55
C LEU A 111 19.87 -16.45 6.00
N PHE A 112 20.10 -16.61 7.31
CA PHE A 112 21.31 -17.24 7.85
C PHE A 112 21.39 -18.74 7.59
N LYS A 113 20.33 -19.38 7.07
CA LYS A 113 20.31 -20.83 6.84
C LYS A 113 20.75 -21.21 5.44
N TYR A 114 20.58 -20.34 4.46
CA TYR A 114 20.68 -20.70 3.05
C TYR A 114 21.96 -20.19 2.39
N GLN A 115 22.55 -21.03 1.53
CA GLN A 115 23.76 -20.74 0.77
C GLN A 115 23.51 -19.68 -0.30
N PRO A 116 24.21 -18.53 -0.28
CA PRO A 116 24.14 -17.55 -1.36
C PRO A 116 24.73 -18.10 -2.67
N SER A 117 24.42 -17.45 -3.78
CA SER A 117 24.91 -17.81 -5.12
C SER A 117 26.43 -17.63 -5.27
N ILE A 118 26.99 -16.68 -4.52
CA ILE A 118 28.42 -16.45 -4.37
C ILE A 118 28.83 -16.92 -2.99
N LEU A 119 29.74 -17.89 -2.90
CA LEU A 119 30.17 -18.47 -1.63
C LEU A 119 31.66 -18.81 -1.62
N ASN A 120 32.18 -19.11 -0.43
CA ASN A 120 33.44 -19.83 -0.26
C ASN A 120 33.17 -21.17 0.45
N TYR A 121 34.17 -22.07 0.46
CA TYR A 121 34.03 -23.41 1.04
C TYR A 121 34.16 -23.47 2.57
N ASN A 122 34.11 -22.31 3.25
CA ASN A 122 34.25 -22.24 4.70
C ASN A 122 33.14 -21.36 5.29
N PRO A 123 31.89 -21.87 5.36
CA PRO A 123 30.81 -21.15 6.01
C PRO A 123 31.12 -20.84 7.48
N PRO A 124 30.72 -19.67 7.99
CA PRO A 124 30.87 -19.34 9.39
C PRO A 124 30.00 -20.27 10.24
N LYS A 125 30.42 -20.50 11.48
CA LYS A 125 29.67 -21.30 12.44
C LYS A 125 28.90 -20.41 13.39
N GLY A 126 27.71 -20.83 13.76
CA GLY A 126 26.85 -20.11 14.67
C GLY A 126 25.46 -20.68 14.70
N GLU A 127 24.68 -20.26 15.69
CA GLU A 127 23.29 -20.66 15.83
C GLU A 127 22.40 -19.43 15.84
N VAL A 128 21.31 -19.45 15.09
CA VAL A 128 20.31 -18.39 15.14
C VAL A 128 19.18 -18.80 16.07
N ARG A 129 18.99 -18.05 17.15
CA ARG A 129 17.86 -18.21 18.07
C ARG A 129 17.07 -16.92 18.14
N ASN A 130 15.79 -17.00 17.81
CA ASN A 130 14.91 -15.83 17.71
C ASN A 130 15.51 -14.77 16.79
N GLN A 131 16.01 -13.68 17.38
CA GLN A 131 16.52 -12.49 16.71
C GLN A 131 17.98 -12.20 17.14
N GLU A 132 18.67 -13.25 17.60
CA GLU A 132 20.05 -13.22 18.05
C GLU A 132 20.86 -14.33 17.37
N LEU A 133 22.07 -13.99 16.98
CA LEU A 133 23.06 -14.92 16.47
C LEU A 133 24.02 -15.27 17.61
N LEU A 134 24.12 -16.56 17.90
CA LEU A 134 24.97 -17.09 18.95
C LEU A 134 26.26 -17.63 18.32
N VAL A 135 27.37 -17.02 18.71
CA VAL A 135 28.72 -17.49 18.38
C VAL A 135 29.34 -18.01 19.67
N THR A 136 29.87 -19.23 19.65
CA THR A 136 30.49 -19.81 20.83
C THR A 136 31.93 -20.19 20.56
N LEU A 137 32.78 -19.88 21.53
CA LEU A 137 34.19 -20.22 21.57
C LEU A 137 34.48 -20.94 22.89
N GLU A 138 35.15 -22.09 22.83
CA GLU A 138 35.55 -22.85 24.01
C GLU A 138 37.04 -23.22 24.00
N GLY A 139 37.62 -23.28 25.19
CA GLY A 139 39.02 -23.68 25.35
C GLY A 139 39.45 -23.78 26.81
N VAL A 140 40.55 -24.48 27.04
CA VAL A 140 41.09 -24.79 28.38
C VAL A 140 42.03 -23.68 28.89
N ASP A 141 42.78 -23.02 28.00
CA ASP A 141 43.77 -21.98 28.32
C ASP A 141 43.48 -20.70 27.50
N LEU A 142 42.34 -20.06 27.75
CA LEU A 142 41.87 -18.93 26.96
C LEU A 142 42.50 -17.60 27.40
N GLU A 143 43.23 -16.94 26.50
CA GLU A 143 43.68 -15.56 26.69
C GLU A 143 42.68 -14.58 26.06
N ILE A 144 42.33 -13.52 26.78
CA ILE A 144 41.34 -12.50 26.35
C ILE A 144 41.66 -11.94 24.95
N GLY A 145 42.94 -11.69 24.65
CA GLY A 145 43.37 -11.18 23.36
C GLY A 145 43.07 -12.15 22.21
N ASN A 146 43.20 -13.45 22.44
CA ASN A 146 42.95 -14.48 21.44
C ASN A 146 41.44 -14.71 21.22
N ILE A 147 40.62 -14.61 22.29
CA ILE A 147 39.16 -14.71 22.18
C ILE A 147 38.60 -13.57 21.32
N ARG A 148 39.03 -12.33 21.58
CA ARG A 148 38.51 -11.16 20.86
C ARG A 148 38.87 -11.20 19.38
N VAL A 149 40.12 -11.53 19.06
CA VAL A 149 40.57 -11.64 17.66
C VAL A 149 39.81 -12.74 16.91
N GLU A 150 39.58 -13.89 17.54
CA GLU A 150 38.82 -14.98 16.91
C GLU A 150 37.35 -14.60 16.72
N PHE A 151 36.74 -13.97 17.71
CA PHE A 151 35.37 -13.46 17.60
C PHE A 151 35.22 -12.42 16.47
N ASP A 152 36.11 -11.42 16.43
CA ASP A 152 36.07 -10.37 15.40
C ASP A 152 36.23 -10.95 13.99
N LYS A 153 37.05 -12.01 13.84
CA LYS A 153 37.21 -12.75 12.59
C LYS A 153 35.93 -13.47 12.18
N ILE A 154 35.31 -14.22 13.10
CA ILE A 154 34.03 -14.91 12.84
C ILE A 154 32.95 -13.91 12.46
N LEU A 155 32.86 -12.80 13.19
CA LEU A 155 31.91 -11.73 12.90
C LEU A 155 32.14 -11.14 11.50
N SER A 156 33.38 -10.84 11.15
CA SER A 156 33.73 -10.35 9.81
C SER A 156 33.41 -11.36 8.71
N ASP A 157 33.58 -12.65 8.97
CA ASP A 157 33.21 -13.71 8.02
C ASP A 157 31.68 -13.77 7.85
N ILE A 158 30.90 -13.69 8.93
CA ILE A 158 29.43 -13.63 8.87
C ILE A 158 28.97 -12.42 8.04
N GLU A 159 29.51 -11.23 8.32
CA GLU A 159 29.17 -10.02 7.56
C GLU A 159 29.48 -10.17 6.08
N LYS A 160 30.62 -10.77 5.73
CA LYS A 160 30.98 -11.05 4.35
C LYS A 160 29.97 -11.98 3.68
N TRP A 161 29.54 -13.05 4.33
CA TRP A 161 28.49 -13.93 3.80
C TRP A 161 27.17 -13.18 3.63
N LEU A 162 26.80 -12.30 4.57
CA LEU A 162 25.62 -11.43 4.43
C LEU A 162 25.72 -10.49 3.22
N THR A 163 26.91 -9.98 2.85
CA THR A 163 27.04 -9.17 1.62
C THR A 163 26.75 -9.96 0.34
N TRP A 164 27.04 -11.27 0.33
CA TRP A 164 26.71 -12.12 -0.80
C TRP A 164 25.20 -12.39 -0.86
N VAL A 165 24.59 -12.67 0.30
CA VAL A 165 23.13 -12.81 0.44
C VAL A 165 22.43 -11.52 -0.02
N GLU A 166 22.94 -10.34 0.34
CA GLU A 166 22.37 -9.05 -0.05
C GLU A 166 22.20 -8.92 -1.56
N THR A 167 23.18 -9.38 -2.34
CA THR A 167 23.13 -9.32 -3.81
C THR A 167 21.97 -10.18 -4.34
N ASP A 168 21.81 -11.39 -3.81
CA ASP A 168 20.73 -12.29 -4.19
C ASP A 168 19.35 -11.75 -3.77
N ILE A 169 19.24 -11.19 -2.57
CA ILE A 169 17.99 -10.59 -2.06
C ILE A 169 17.58 -9.36 -2.86
N LYS A 170 18.52 -8.46 -3.22
CA LYS A 170 18.23 -7.31 -4.07
C LYS A 170 17.69 -7.74 -5.43
N ASN A 171 18.36 -8.72 -6.06
CA ASN A 171 17.92 -9.25 -7.36
C ASN A 171 16.55 -9.93 -7.25
N PHE A 172 16.31 -10.68 -6.17
CA PHE A 172 15.04 -11.33 -5.92
C PHE A 172 13.91 -10.33 -5.69
N ASN A 173 14.07 -9.35 -4.80
CA ASN A 173 13.04 -8.36 -4.50
C ASN A 173 12.68 -7.54 -5.75
N GLN A 174 13.65 -7.18 -6.60
CA GLN A 174 13.38 -6.53 -7.89
C GLN A 174 12.63 -7.43 -8.88
N ARG A 175 12.97 -8.73 -8.92
CA ARG A 175 12.25 -9.70 -9.76
C ARG A 175 10.85 -9.97 -9.24
N LEU A 176 10.67 -10.07 -7.94
CA LEU A 176 9.41 -10.34 -7.25
C LEU A 176 8.35 -9.30 -7.64
N ASP A 177 8.71 -8.02 -7.59
CA ASP A 177 7.85 -6.90 -7.98
C ASP A 177 7.33 -7.06 -9.43
N ARG A 178 8.25 -7.23 -10.38
CA ARG A 178 7.92 -7.40 -11.81
C ARG A 178 7.05 -8.63 -12.07
N GLU A 179 7.36 -9.74 -11.42
CA GLU A 179 6.63 -11.00 -11.59
C GLU A 179 5.22 -10.92 -10.99
N ILE A 180 5.07 -10.32 -9.80
CA ILE A 180 3.76 -10.12 -9.17
C ILE A 180 2.88 -9.25 -10.05
N GLU A 181 3.40 -8.10 -10.52
CA GLU A 181 2.66 -7.19 -11.39
C GLU A 181 2.22 -7.90 -12.69
N SER A 182 3.14 -8.61 -13.34
CA SER A 182 2.86 -9.37 -14.56
C SER A 182 1.78 -10.45 -14.35
N GLN A 183 1.84 -11.19 -13.23
CA GLN A 183 0.89 -12.26 -12.93
C GLN A 183 -0.50 -11.71 -12.58
N ILE A 184 -0.58 -10.59 -11.85
CA ILE A 184 -1.86 -9.90 -11.56
C ILE A 184 -2.52 -9.46 -12.88
N ASN A 185 -1.77 -8.78 -13.75
CA ASN A 185 -2.28 -8.30 -15.04
C ASN A 185 -2.75 -9.47 -15.92
N THR A 186 -1.94 -10.51 -16.06
CA THR A 186 -2.28 -11.71 -16.82
C THR A 186 -3.56 -12.37 -16.29
N ARG A 187 -3.69 -12.48 -14.96
CA ARG A 187 -4.87 -13.07 -14.32
C ARG A 187 -6.11 -12.22 -14.55
N ARG A 188 -6.00 -10.89 -14.42
CA ARG A 188 -7.09 -9.94 -14.63
C ARG A 188 -7.59 -9.96 -16.08
N GLU A 189 -6.69 -9.87 -17.05
CA GLU A 189 -7.03 -9.94 -18.47
C GLU A 189 -7.78 -11.23 -18.81
N LYS A 190 -7.31 -12.36 -18.28
CA LYS A 190 -7.99 -13.65 -18.45
C LYS A 190 -9.43 -13.59 -17.90
N LEU A 191 -9.62 -13.08 -16.68
CA LEU A 191 -10.94 -13.00 -16.05
C LEU A 191 -11.90 -12.07 -16.83
N LEU A 192 -11.39 -10.98 -17.39
CA LEU A 192 -12.16 -10.08 -18.27
C LEU A 192 -12.56 -10.76 -19.58
N LYS A 193 -11.63 -11.44 -20.25
CA LYS A 193 -11.88 -12.21 -21.48
C LYS A 193 -12.93 -13.31 -21.26
N ASP A 194 -12.79 -14.08 -20.18
CA ASP A 194 -13.74 -15.13 -19.82
C ASP A 194 -15.15 -14.56 -19.55
N SER A 195 -15.24 -13.36 -18.95
CA SER A 195 -16.51 -12.68 -18.70
C SER A 195 -17.18 -12.17 -19.98
N ASN A 196 -16.40 -11.60 -20.91
CA ASN A 196 -16.91 -11.14 -22.20
C ASN A 196 -17.38 -12.31 -23.08
N LEU A 197 -16.62 -13.40 -23.10
CA LEU A 197 -17.01 -14.61 -23.83
C LEU A 197 -18.32 -15.19 -23.29
N ALA A 198 -18.52 -15.21 -21.98
CA ALA A 198 -19.77 -15.67 -21.37
C ALA A 198 -20.97 -14.77 -21.74
N TYR A 199 -20.76 -13.46 -21.88
CA TYR A 199 -21.77 -12.52 -22.36
C TYR A 199 -22.12 -12.74 -23.84
N GLU A 200 -21.11 -12.95 -24.69
CA GLU A 200 -21.29 -13.20 -26.13
C GLU A 200 -22.04 -14.51 -26.42
N LEU A 201 -21.99 -15.49 -25.52
CA LEU A 201 -22.72 -16.75 -25.66
C LEU A 201 -24.24 -16.63 -25.48
N GLY A 202 -24.76 -15.48 -25.04
CA GLY A 202 -26.19 -15.16 -25.08
C GLY A 202 -27.09 -15.95 -24.11
N PHE A 203 -26.50 -16.73 -23.19
CA PHE A 203 -27.23 -17.45 -22.15
C PHE A 203 -27.21 -16.67 -20.82
N PRO A 204 -28.31 -16.67 -20.05
CA PRO A 204 -28.34 -16.01 -18.74
C PRO A 204 -27.34 -16.67 -17.79
N LEU A 205 -26.43 -15.87 -17.23
CA LEU A 205 -25.48 -16.31 -16.21
C LEU A 205 -26.25 -16.75 -14.96
N ARG A 206 -26.03 -18.00 -14.55
CA ARG A 206 -26.59 -18.53 -13.30
C ARG A 206 -25.84 -17.90 -12.11
N GLU A 207 -26.55 -17.12 -11.29
CA GLU A 207 -26.01 -16.60 -10.04
C GLU A 207 -25.61 -17.78 -9.12
N ILE A 208 -24.37 -17.77 -8.61
CA ILE A 208 -23.94 -18.72 -7.57
C ILE A 208 -24.45 -18.16 -6.23
N PRO A 209 -25.26 -18.92 -5.46
CA PRO A 209 -25.75 -18.48 -4.15
C PRO A 209 -24.57 -18.29 -3.19
N GLY A 210 -24.48 -17.11 -2.56
CA GLY A 210 -23.43 -16.79 -1.58
C GLY A 210 -22.25 -16.00 -2.12
N THR A 211 -22.25 -15.63 -3.41
CA THR A 211 -21.26 -14.70 -3.99
C THR A 211 -21.75 -13.25 -3.84
N PRO A 212 -20.95 -12.32 -3.31
CA PRO A 212 -21.29 -10.91 -3.33
C PRO A 212 -21.51 -10.45 -4.77
N LYS A 213 -22.64 -9.77 -5.02
CA LYS A 213 -22.88 -9.06 -6.28
C LYS A 213 -21.89 -7.92 -6.36
N THR A 214 -20.94 -7.94 -7.30
CA THR A 214 -20.17 -6.76 -7.78
C THR A 214 -19.10 -7.18 -8.78
N TYR A 215 -19.38 -6.96 -10.06
CA TYR A 215 -18.39 -6.80 -11.12
C TYR A 215 -18.29 -5.29 -11.37
N SER A 216 -17.67 -4.55 -10.44
CA SER A 216 -17.55 -3.09 -10.50
C SER A 216 -16.37 -2.62 -9.63
N VAL A 217 -15.33 -2.10 -10.28
CA VAL A 217 -14.15 -1.38 -9.72
C VAL A 217 -14.37 0.08 -10.11
N PRO A 218 -14.03 1.10 -9.29
CA PRO A 218 -12.78 1.14 -8.55
C PRO A 218 -12.75 1.76 -7.13
N SER A 219 -11.72 1.28 -6.43
CA SER A 219 -11.12 1.58 -5.12
C SER A 219 -10.63 3.04 -4.93
N LYS A 220 -10.52 3.64 -3.71
CA LYS A 220 -9.62 3.29 -2.58
C LYS A 220 -9.67 4.26 -1.36
N ARG A 221 -9.15 3.81 -0.18
CA ARG A 221 -7.97 4.43 0.50
C ARG A 221 -7.38 3.60 1.67
N LYS A 222 -6.03 3.68 1.74
CA LYS A 222 -4.99 3.55 2.81
C LYS A 222 -5.44 3.65 4.30
N THR A 223 -4.76 3.13 5.34
CA THR A 223 -3.30 2.98 5.60
C THR A 223 -2.98 2.11 6.85
N ILE A 224 -1.76 1.53 6.88
CA ILE A 224 -0.91 0.96 7.96
C ILE A 224 -1.15 -0.50 8.41
N ILE A 225 -0.03 -1.23 8.40
CA ILE A 225 0.19 -2.68 8.45
C ILE A 225 -0.03 -3.26 9.86
N SER A 226 -0.92 -4.26 9.93
CA SER A 226 -0.76 -5.46 10.75
C SER A 226 -1.73 -6.54 10.23
N LYS A 227 -1.31 -7.82 10.27
CA LYS A 227 -2.18 -8.95 9.95
C LYS A 227 -3.30 -9.01 11.03
N PRO A 228 -4.60 -8.91 10.69
CA PRO A 228 -5.62 -8.75 11.71
C PRO A 228 -5.82 -10.05 12.50
N SER A 229 -5.49 -10.04 13.80
CA SER A 229 -6.10 -10.97 14.75
C SER A 229 -7.48 -10.44 15.13
N ALA A 230 -8.51 -11.26 14.94
CA ALA A 230 -9.87 -10.93 15.36
C ALA A 230 -9.93 -10.70 16.88
N SER A 231 -10.36 -9.50 17.28
CA SER A 231 -11.00 -9.26 18.58
C SER A 231 -12.50 -9.08 18.33
N THR A 232 -13.30 -9.76 19.14
CA THR A 232 -14.70 -10.13 18.89
C THR A 232 -15.75 -9.08 19.28
N GLN A 233 -15.44 -7.78 19.21
CA GLN A 233 -16.45 -6.70 19.35
C GLN A 233 -16.14 -5.48 18.46
N PRO A 234 -17.12 -4.98 17.65
CA PRO A 234 -16.87 -3.98 16.61
C PRO A 234 -16.90 -2.53 17.12
N PHE A 235 -15.79 -1.82 16.96
CA PHE A 235 -15.79 -0.35 16.82
C PHE A 235 -16.02 -0.04 15.33
N LYS A 236 -17.07 0.72 14.99
CA LYS A 236 -17.35 1.20 13.62
C LYS A 236 -16.90 2.66 13.48
N PRO A 237 -15.72 2.95 12.89
CA PRO A 237 -15.41 4.30 12.43
C PRO A 237 -16.42 4.68 11.33
N GLU A 238 -16.93 5.91 11.39
CA GLU A 238 -17.83 6.42 10.36
C GLU A 238 -17.03 6.72 9.07
N PRO A 239 -17.57 6.42 7.88
CA PRO A 239 -16.87 6.66 6.63
C PRO A 239 -16.65 8.17 6.42
N VAL A 240 -15.38 8.57 6.31
CA VAL A 240 -14.97 9.90 5.83
C VAL A 240 -14.51 9.70 4.39
N LEU A 241 -15.04 10.49 3.44
CA LEU A 241 -14.63 10.39 2.04
C LEU A 241 -13.11 10.54 1.94
N SER A 242 -12.43 9.56 1.38
CA SER A 242 -11.00 9.66 1.10
C SER A 242 -10.74 10.72 0.02
N MET A 243 -9.57 11.39 0.01
CA MET A 243 -9.27 12.24 -1.16
C MET A 243 -9.20 11.42 -2.45
N GLU A 244 -8.88 10.13 -2.37
CA GLU A 244 -8.80 9.30 -3.55
C GLU A 244 -10.17 9.06 -4.17
N ASN A 245 -11.18 8.71 -3.36
CA ASN A 245 -12.55 8.62 -3.85
C ASN A 245 -13.06 9.99 -4.31
N TYR A 246 -12.65 11.08 -3.65
CA TYR A 246 -12.97 12.43 -4.10
C TYR A 246 -12.38 12.77 -5.48
N GLU A 247 -11.10 12.49 -5.72
CA GLU A 247 -10.50 12.64 -7.06
C GLU A 247 -11.19 11.76 -8.08
N TYR A 248 -11.54 10.53 -7.69
CA TYR A 248 -12.20 9.61 -8.58
C TYR A 248 -13.58 10.13 -9.02
N ILE A 249 -14.39 10.65 -8.10
CA ILE A 249 -15.67 11.33 -8.41
C ILE A 249 -15.44 12.46 -9.41
N LEU A 250 -14.45 13.31 -9.15
CA LEU A 250 -14.15 14.47 -10.01
C LEU A 250 -13.67 14.03 -11.40
N ASN A 251 -12.90 12.96 -11.51
CA ASN A 251 -12.46 12.39 -12.79
C ASN A 251 -13.66 11.84 -13.59
N VAL A 252 -14.55 11.08 -12.96
CA VAL A 252 -15.79 10.59 -13.59
C VAL A 252 -16.59 11.77 -14.15
N VAL A 253 -16.74 12.84 -13.36
CA VAL A 253 -17.46 14.05 -13.76
C VAL A 253 -16.76 14.75 -14.93
N GLN A 254 -15.44 14.86 -14.94
CA GLN A 254 -14.70 15.47 -16.04
C GLN A 254 -14.85 14.72 -17.37
N ASN A 255 -15.02 13.40 -17.34
CA ASN A 255 -15.29 12.62 -18.55
C ASN A 255 -16.61 13.02 -19.24
N MET A 256 -17.52 13.71 -18.53
CA MET A 256 -18.73 14.26 -19.12
C MET A 256 -18.45 15.33 -20.19
N THR A 257 -17.32 16.05 -20.09
CA THR A 257 -16.91 17.05 -21.10
C THR A 257 -16.82 16.42 -22.48
N MET A 258 -16.19 15.24 -22.60
CA MET A 258 -16.10 14.52 -23.88
C MET A 258 -17.46 14.12 -24.45
N VAL A 259 -18.44 13.81 -23.58
CA VAL A 259 -19.80 13.46 -24.01
C VAL A 259 -20.52 14.69 -24.55
N MET A 260 -20.38 15.83 -23.87
CA MET A 260 -20.96 17.10 -24.32
C MET A 260 -20.35 17.56 -25.65
N GLU A 261 -19.04 17.40 -25.84
CA GLU A 261 -18.33 17.73 -27.09
C GLU A 261 -18.75 16.83 -28.27
N ARG A 262 -19.01 15.55 -28.02
CA ARG A 262 -19.39 14.58 -29.06
C ARG A 262 -20.85 14.67 -29.48
N SER A 263 -21.72 15.19 -28.63
CA SER A 263 -23.16 15.27 -28.90
C SER A 263 -23.74 16.64 -28.55
N PRO A 264 -23.22 17.73 -29.16
CA PRO A 264 -23.56 19.08 -28.74
C PRO A 264 -25.02 19.46 -28.93
N SER A 265 -25.69 18.87 -29.93
CA SER A 265 -27.12 19.07 -30.17
C SER A 265 -28.01 18.59 -29.02
N GLU A 266 -27.59 17.54 -28.31
CA GLU A 266 -28.36 16.94 -27.20
C GLU A 266 -28.36 17.85 -25.96
N PHE A 267 -27.30 18.63 -25.74
CA PHE A 267 -27.14 19.48 -24.55
C PHE A 267 -27.64 20.93 -24.74
N LYS A 268 -27.91 21.32 -25.98
CA LYS A 268 -28.28 22.67 -26.38
C LYS A 268 -29.50 23.23 -25.63
N ASN A 269 -30.54 22.41 -25.47
CA ASN A 269 -31.81 22.83 -24.89
C ASN A 269 -32.00 22.36 -23.44
N LEU A 270 -31.00 21.69 -22.85
CA LEU A 270 -31.14 21.12 -21.50
C LEU A 270 -31.01 22.21 -20.42
N GLY A 271 -31.89 22.16 -19.42
CA GLY A 271 -31.75 22.95 -18.20
C GLY A 271 -30.71 22.34 -17.25
N GLU A 272 -30.38 23.08 -16.19
CA GLU A 272 -29.42 22.68 -15.15
C GLU A 272 -29.78 21.31 -14.57
N GLU A 273 -31.07 21.11 -14.29
CA GLU A 273 -31.62 19.87 -13.77
C GLU A 273 -31.38 18.68 -14.70
N ALA A 274 -31.60 18.86 -16.00
CA ALA A 274 -31.42 17.79 -16.99
C ALA A 274 -29.94 17.47 -17.22
N ILE A 275 -29.08 18.50 -17.26
CA ILE A 275 -27.62 18.31 -17.35
C ILE A 275 -27.10 17.57 -16.11
N ARG A 276 -27.56 17.96 -14.93
CA ARG A 276 -27.27 17.27 -13.67
C ARG A 276 -27.68 15.80 -13.70
N GLN A 277 -28.82 15.44 -14.31
CA GLN A 277 -29.20 14.04 -14.48
C GLN A 277 -28.18 13.24 -15.30
N HIS A 278 -27.54 13.84 -16.30
CA HIS A 278 -26.47 13.15 -17.04
C HIS A 278 -25.25 12.85 -16.14
N PHE A 279 -24.85 13.79 -15.29
CA PHE A 279 -23.80 13.55 -14.29
C PHE A 279 -24.20 12.45 -13.30
N LEU A 280 -25.45 12.46 -12.83
CA LEU A 280 -25.97 11.42 -11.94
C LEU A 280 -26.01 10.04 -12.59
N VAL A 281 -26.38 9.93 -13.87
CA VAL A 281 -26.37 8.65 -14.61
C VAL A 281 -24.96 8.10 -14.68
N GLN A 282 -23.97 8.93 -15.00
CA GLN A 282 -22.56 8.50 -15.04
C GLN A 282 -22.06 8.10 -13.66
N LEU A 283 -22.28 8.95 -12.65
CA LEU A 283 -21.90 8.66 -11.27
C LEU A 283 -22.58 7.38 -10.76
N ASN A 284 -23.86 7.16 -11.04
CA ASN A 284 -24.56 5.94 -10.65
C ASN A 284 -24.07 4.69 -11.37
N GLY A 285 -23.49 4.82 -12.56
CA GLY A 285 -22.76 3.73 -13.21
C GLY A 285 -21.56 3.26 -12.40
N HIS A 286 -20.98 4.15 -11.59
CA HIS A 286 -19.82 3.86 -10.73
C HIS A 286 -20.19 3.58 -9.26
N TYR A 287 -21.31 4.12 -8.78
CA TYR A 287 -21.75 4.04 -7.39
C TYR A 287 -23.01 3.19 -7.19
N GLU A 288 -23.39 2.36 -8.16
CA GLU A 288 -24.51 1.39 -8.08
C GLU A 288 -25.84 1.98 -7.58
N GLY A 289 -26.14 3.23 -7.97
CA GLY A 289 -27.36 3.94 -7.55
C GLY A 289 -27.22 4.80 -6.28
N ALA A 290 -26.03 4.88 -5.69
CA ALA A 290 -25.79 5.63 -4.47
C ALA A 290 -25.56 7.14 -4.69
N ALA A 291 -25.47 7.60 -5.95
CA ALA A 291 -25.51 9.00 -6.31
C ALA A 291 -26.97 9.41 -6.54
N THR A 292 -27.50 10.23 -5.64
CA THR A 292 -28.88 10.70 -5.70
C THR A 292 -28.94 12.16 -6.12
N GLY A 293 -29.88 12.50 -7.00
CA GLY A 293 -30.28 13.87 -7.25
C GLY A 293 -31.46 14.23 -6.36
N GLU A 294 -31.48 15.46 -5.84
CA GLU A 294 -32.57 15.98 -5.01
C GLU A 294 -32.81 15.20 -3.72
N THR A 295 -31.79 15.11 -2.89
CA THR A 295 -31.96 14.63 -1.52
C THR A 295 -31.97 15.82 -0.57
N PHE A 296 -33.08 15.96 0.16
CA PHE A 296 -33.23 16.94 1.23
C PHE A 296 -32.16 16.67 2.29
N ASN A 297 -31.28 17.64 2.52
CA ASN A 297 -30.38 17.66 3.66
C ASN A 297 -30.88 18.69 4.69
N TYR A 298 -30.25 18.72 5.87
CA TYR A 298 -30.69 19.39 7.11
C TYR A 298 -31.38 20.75 6.94
N GLU A 299 -31.04 21.57 5.94
CA GLU A 299 -31.68 22.88 5.67
C GLU A 299 -31.99 23.18 4.17
N GLY A 300 -31.91 22.21 3.24
CA GLY A 300 -32.26 22.49 1.84
C GLY A 300 -31.95 21.41 0.79
N LYS A 301 -32.12 21.78 -0.49
CA LYS A 301 -31.98 20.93 -1.69
C LYS A 301 -30.57 21.11 -2.26
N THR A 302 -29.80 20.02 -2.31
CA THR A 302 -28.50 19.96 -3.00
C THR A 302 -28.65 19.21 -4.32
N ASP A 303 -27.90 19.61 -5.35
CA ASP A 303 -28.03 19.04 -6.68
C ASP A 303 -27.53 17.60 -6.79
N ILE A 304 -26.31 17.32 -6.33
CA ILE A 304 -25.70 15.99 -6.40
C ILE A 304 -25.21 15.57 -5.01
N LEU A 305 -25.73 14.45 -4.52
CA LEU A 305 -25.34 13.87 -3.25
C LEU A 305 -25.01 12.39 -3.42
N ILE A 306 -23.77 12.00 -3.07
CA ILE A 306 -23.38 10.59 -3.03
C ILE A 306 -23.42 10.11 -1.59
N ARG A 307 -24.09 8.99 -1.36
CA ARG A 307 -24.22 8.36 -0.04
C ARG A 307 -23.54 7.01 0.00
N GLU A 308 -22.91 6.68 1.13
CA GLU A 308 -22.36 5.35 1.39
C GLU A 308 -22.76 4.91 2.80
N GLY A 309 -23.38 3.73 2.94
CA GLY A 309 -23.86 3.23 4.22
C GLY A 309 -24.88 4.14 4.92
N GLY A 310 -25.66 4.91 4.16
CA GLY A 310 -26.66 5.86 4.68
C GLY A 310 -26.11 7.22 5.13
N LYS A 311 -24.84 7.54 4.83
CA LYS A 311 -24.20 8.83 5.15
C LYS A 311 -23.74 9.56 3.91
N ASN A 312 -23.79 10.89 3.95
CA ASN A 312 -23.34 11.74 2.86
C ASN A 312 -21.80 11.70 2.80
N ILE A 313 -21.25 11.38 1.64
CA ILE A 313 -19.81 11.32 1.43
C ILE A 313 -19.32 12.40 0.45
N PHE A 314 -20.17 12.85 -0.47
CA PHE A 314 -19.85 13.89 -1.44
C PHE A 314 -21.05 14.78 -1.72
N ILE A 315 -20.81 16.09 -1.76
CA ILE A 315 -21.81 17.12 -2.00
C ILE A 315 -21.33 17.96 -3.17
N ALA A 316 -22.16 18.09 -4.21
CA ALA A 316 -21.89 19.02 -5.29
C ALA A 316 -23.12 19.81 -5.71
N GLU A 317 -22.87 21.05 -6.12
CA GLU A 317 -23.88 21.96 -6.65
C GLU A 317 -23.62 22.21 -8.13
N CYS A 318 -24.67 22.27 -8.94
CA CYS A 318 -24.60 22.58 -10.35
C CYS A 318 -25.12 24.00 -10.57
N LYS A 319 -24.45 24.80 -11.41
CA LYS A 319 -24.95 26.13 -11.73
C LYS A 319 -24.61 26.59 -13.12
N PHE A 320 -25.59 27.15 -13.83
CA PHE A 320 -25.25 27.98 -15.00
C PHE A 320 -24.46 29.23 -14.58
N TRP A 321 -23.39 29.50 -15.31
CA TRP A 321 -22.62 30.72 -15.16
C TRP A 321 -23.47 31.94 -15.53
N GLY A 322 -23.70 32.82 -14.57
CA GLY A 322 -24.29 34.15 -14.78
C GLY A 322 -23.50 35.29 -14.14
N GLY A 323 -22.21 35.08 -13.91
CA GLY A 323 -21.29 36.08 -13.37
C GLY A 323 -20.94 35.87 -11.89
N ALA A 324 -20.17 36.82 -11.35
CA ALA A 324 -19.57 36.72 -10.01
C ALA A 324 -20.60 36.57 -8.87
N ALA A 325 -21.74 37.28 -8.96
CA ALA A 325 -22.79 37.19 -7.95
C ALA A 325 -23.32 35.75 -7.81
N ILE A 326 -23.68 35.12 -8.94
CA ILE A 326 -24.18 33.74 -8.95
C ILE A 326 -23.15 32.76 -8.38
N LEU A 327 -21.86 32.92 -8.72
CA LEU A 327 -20.82 32.05 -8.17
C LEU A 327 -20.68 32.22 -6.66
N LYS A 328 -20.70 33.45 -6.14
CA LYS A 328 -20.66 33.71 -4.68
C LYS A 328 -21.86 33.06 -3.98
N ASP A 329 -23.07 33.29 -4.49
CA ASP A 329 -24.29 32.70 -3.95
C ASP A 329 -24.23 31.15 -3.95
N THR A 330 -23.62 30.56 -4.97
CA THR A 330 -23.45 29.09 -5.07
C THR A 330 -22.45 28.56 -4.04
N ILE A 331 -21.36 29.29 -3.78
CA ILE A 331 -20.40 28.94 -2.73
C ILE A 331 -21.05 29.04 -1.35
N ASP A 332 -21.81 30.10 -1.09
CA ASP A 332 -22.57 30.24 0.15
C ASP A 332 -23.58 29.10 0.32
N GLN A 333 -24.31 28.77 -0.75
CA GLN A 333 -25.29 27.69 -0.76
C GLN A 333 -24.65 26.33 -0.42
N ILE A 334 -23.54 25.95 -1.04
CA ILE A 334 -22.91 24.66 -0.77
C ILE A 334 -22.33 24.60 0.65
N LEU A 335 -21.80 25.71 1.17
CA LEU A 335 -21.25 25.79 2.53
C LEU A 335 -22.34 25.66 3.61
N ASN A 336 -23.54 26.22 3.36
CA ASN A 336 -24.68 26.10 4.27
C ASN A 336 -25.21 24.66 4.40
N TYR A 337 -24.98 23.80 3.40
CA TYR A 337 -25.41 22.41 3.44
C TYR A 337 -24.44 21.45 4.13
N LEU A 338 -23.27 21.93 4.53
CA LEU A 338 -22.24 21.10 5.14
C LEU A 338 -22.58 20.77 6.59
N SER A 339 -22.67 19.49 6.88
CA SER A 339 -22.52 19.02 8.25
C SER A 339 -21.06 19.19 8.69
N TRP A 340 -20.81 19.28 10.00
CA TRP A 340 -19.44 19.37 10.54
C TRP A 340 -18.49 18.29 10.00
N ARG A 341 -19.01 17.16 9.51
CA ARG A 341 -18.19 16.06 8.98
C ARG A 341 -17.80 16.24 7.51
N ASP A 342 -18.52 17.04 6.74
CA ASP A 342 -18.32 17.19 5.30
C ASP A 342 -17.08 18.06 5.04
N THR A 343 -16.07 17.47 4.40
CA THR A 343 -14.79 18.16 4.13
C THR A 343 -14.43 18.21 2.65
N LYS A 344 -15.30 17.75 1.76
CA LYS A 344 -15.03 17.59 0.34
C LYS A 344 -16.28 17.89 -0.47
N THR A 345 -16.21 18.94 -1.26
CA THR A 345 -17.34 19.50 -1.99
C THR A 345 -16.93 19.85 -3.42
N ALA A 346 -17.90 19.98 -4.32
CA ALA A 346 -17.62 20.45 -5.66
C ALA A 346 -18.70 21.39 -6.20
N ILE A 347 -18.32 22.26 -7.13
CA ILE A 347 -19.27 23.08 -7.89
C ILE A 347 -19.04 22.81 -9.37
N PHE A 348 -20.10 22.47 -10.10
CA PHE A 348 -20.08 22.27 -11.54
C PHE A 348 -20.69 23.48 -12.22
N ILE A 349 -19.85 24.30 -12.84
CA ILE A 349 -20.25 25.52 -13.54
C ILE A 349 -20.50 25.21 -15.01
N PHE A 350 -21.70 25.54 -15.47
CA PHE A 350 -22.15 25.36 -16.84
C PHE A 350 -22.05 26.70 -17.58
N ASN A 351 -21.10 26.82 -18.49
CA ASN A 351 -20.95 28.00 -19.31
C ASN A 351 -21.70 27.84 -20.63
N ARG A 352 -22.56 28.80 -20.97
CA ARG A 352 -23.07 28.96 -22.35
C ARG A 352 -22.49 30.20 -23.03
N ASN A 353 -21.68 31.01 -22.36
CA ASN A 353 -21.17 32.24 -22.97
C ASN A 353 -20.12 31.92 -24.04
N LYS A 354 -20.09 32.71 -25.12
CA LYS A 354 -19.14 32.52 -26.23
C LYS A 354 -17.66 32.68 -25.83
N ASN A 355 -17.36 33.20 -24.64
CA ASN A 355 -16.01 33.46 -24.17
C ASN A 355 -15.74 32.67 -22.87
N PHE A 356 -15.49 31.37 -23.03
CA PHE A 356 -15.24 30.47 -21.91
C PHE A 356 -13.93 30.80 -21.19
N THR A 357 -12.88 31.19 -21.92
CA THR A 357 -11.60 31.61 -21.34
C THR A 357 -11.77 32.75 -20.33
N ASN A 358 -12.60 33.76 -20.63
CA ASN A 358 -12.88 34.84 -19.69
C ASN A 358 -13.63 34.36 -18.43
N VAL A 359 -14.43 33.30 -18.52
CA VAL A 359 -15.05 32.70 -17.34
C VAL A 359 -13.99 32.01 -16.47
N LEU A 360 -13.12 31.21 -17.09
CA LEU A 360 -12.03 30.50 -16.41
C LEU A 360 -11.08 31.46 -15.68
N THR A 361 -10.74 32.61 -16.27
CA THR A 361 -9.86 33.59 -15.62
C THR A 361 -10.53 34.35 -14.47
N GLN A 362 -11.86 34.46 -14.47
CA GLN A 362 -12.60 35.16 -13.42
C GLN A 362 -12.81 34.29 -12.17
N ILE A 363 -13.01 32.98 -12.34
CA ILE A 363 -13.36 32.05 -11.25
C ILE A 363 -12.40 32.15 -10.05
N PRO A 364 -11.06 32.00 -10.19
CA PRO A 364 -10.16 32.03 -9.03
C PRO A 364 -10.24 33.33 -8.25
N ASN A 365 -10.36 34.47 -8.93
CA ASN A 365 -10.42 35.78 -8.29
C ASN A 365 -11.70 35.93 -7.46
N ILE A 366 -12.84 35.48 -7.99
CA ILE A 366 -14.13 35.52 -7.28
C ILE A 366 -14.09 34.63 -6.04
N VAL A 367 -13.52 33.42 -6.15
CA VAL A 367 -13.44 32.47 -5.03
C VAL A 367 -12.53 32.99 -3.92
N LYS A 368 -11.40 33.62 -4.28
CA LYS A 368 -10.44 34.21 -3.32
C LYS A 368 -11.02 35.34 -2.47
N GLU A 369 -12.08 36.01 -2.95
CA GLU A 369 -12.78 37.06 -2.20
C GLU A 369 -13.72 36.50 -1.12
N HIS A 370 -13.97 35.19 -1.10
CA HIS A 370 -14.93 34.59 -0.17
C HIS A 370 -14.38 34.59 1.28
N PRO A 371 -15.17 34.95 2.31
CA PRO A 371 -14.70 35.03 3.70
C PRO A 371 -14.09 33.74 4.26
N ASN A 372 -14.60 32.59 3.82
CA ASN A 372 -14.11 31.27 4.24
C ASN A 372 -12.89 30.76 3.44
N PHE A 373 -12.47 31.45 2.39
CA PHE A 373 -11.30 31.05 1.60
C PHE A 373 -10.02 31.07 2.45
N GLU A 374 -9.16 30.07 2.26
CA GLU A 374 -7.84 30.02 2.89
C GLU A 374 -6.72 29.99 1.86
N LYS A 375 -6.75 29.04 0.93
CA LYS A 375 -5.70 28.90 -0.09
C LYS A 375 -6.19 28.23 -1.35
N GLU A 376 -5.55 28.57 -2.46
CA GLU A 376 -5.65 27.85 -3.72
C GLU A 376 -4.60 26.72 -3.76
N ILE A 377 -4.94 25.58 -4.35
CA ILE A 377 -4.02 24.46 -4.58
C ILE A 377 -3.96 24.19 -6.07
N ALA A 378 -2.79 23.82 -6.57
CA ALA A 378 -2.63 23.32 -7.93
C ALA A 378 -3.64 22.20 -8.24
N TYR A 379 -4.26 22.29 -9.41
CA TYR A 379 -5.19 21.31 -9.94
C TYR A 379 -4.91 21.16 -11.44
N ASP A 380 -4.62 19.94 -11.88
CA ASP A 380 -4.00 19.67 -13.18
C ASP A 380 -5.04 19.55 -14.31
N THR A 381 -5.83 20.62 -14.50
CA THR A 381 -6.85 20.71 -15.55
C THR A 381 -7.03 22.16 -16.00
N GLU A 382 -7.26 22.39 -17.30
CA GLU A 382 -7.47 23.75 -17.83
C GLU A 382 -8.79 24.39 -17.36
N THR A 383 -9.80 23.59 -17.05
CA THR A 383 -11.17 24.05 -16.71
C THR A 383 -11.57 23.78 -15.27
N GLY A 384 -10.62 23.39 -14.42
CA GLY A 384 -10.87 23.04 -13.02
C GLY A 384 -9.95 23.79 -12.06
N PHE A 385 -10.47 24.06 -10.87
CA PHE A 385 -9.78 24.83 -9.84
C PHE A 385 -10.01 24.20 -8.46
N ARG A 386 -8.99 24.23 -7.60
CA ARG A 386 -9.09 23.67 -6.25
C ARG A 386 -8.70 24.67 -5.17
N PHE A 387 -9.52 24.71 -4.14
CA PHE A 387 -9.36 25.61 -3.02
C PHE A 387 -9.53 24.89 -1.69
N ILE A 388 -8.87 25.40 -0.65
CA ILE A 388 -9.15 25.07 0.75
C ILE A 388 -9.95 26.20 1.36
N PHE A 389 -11.01 25.81 2.04
CA PHE A 389 -11.88 26.69 2.80
C PHE A 389 -11.88 26.28 4.29
N ASN A 390 -12.11 27.26 5.15
CA ASN A 390 -12.44 27.03 6.57
C ASN A 390 -13.90 26.60 6.68
N HIS A 391 -14.18 25.55 7.46
CA HIS A 391 -15.54 25.10 7.71
C HIS A 391 -16.35 26.21 8.41
N PRO A 392 -17.58 26.54 7.96
CA PRO A 392 -18.35 27.66 8.50
C PRO A 392 -18.60 27.55 10.01
N ASN A 393 -18.81 26.32 10.49
CA ASN A 393 -19.05 26.04 11.91
C ASN A 393 -17.77 25.75 12.72
N ASP A 394 -16.60 25.63 12.11
CA ASP A 394 -15.34 25.28 12.80
C ASP A 394 -14.12 25.75 11.99
N LYS A 395 -13.53 26.89 12.39
CA LYS A 395 -12.39 27.49 11.67
C LYS A 395 -11.12 26.64 11.69
N ASN A 396 -11.00 25.68 12.60
CA ASN A 396 -9.85 24.77 12.65
C ASN A 396 -10.01 23.60 11.67
N ARG A 397 -11.23 23.39 11.15
CA ARG A 397 -11.53 22.34 10.18
C ARG A 397 -11.46 22.87 8.77
N LYS A 398 -10.75 22.13 7.91
CA LYS A 398 -10.54 22.48 6.51
C LYS A 398 -11.44 21.65 5.61
N LEU A 399 -11.93 22.25 4.53
CA LEU A 399 -12.66 21.56 3.47
C LEU A 399 -12.05 21.86 2.11
N TYR A 400 -12.12 20.88 1.22
CA TYR A 400 -11.74 21.01 -0.17
C TYR A 400 -12.96 21.40 -1.01
N LEU A 401 -12.85 22.50 -1.74
CA LEU A 401 -13.80 22.91 -2.76
C LEU A 401 -13.12 22.78 -4.12
N THR A 402 -13.64 21.91 -4.98
CA THR A 402 -13.19 21.82 -6.39
C THR A 402 -14.27 22.37 -7.29
N LEU A 403 -13.92 23.35 -8.12
CA LEU A 403 -14.83 23.92 -9.11
C LEU A 403 -14.42 23.42 -10.49
N LEU A 404 -15.34 22.78 -11.21
CA LEU A 404 -15.16 22.33 -12.57
C LEU A 404 -16.09 23.11 -13.50
N ALA A 405 -15.55 23.72 -14.54
CA ALA A 405 -16.32 24.47 -15.52
C ALA A 405 -16.45 23.67 -16.83
N PHE A 406 -17.66 23.67 -17.40
CA PHE A 406 -18.02 22.94 -18.61
C PHE A 406 -18.58 23.92 -19.63
N ASP A 407 -18.06 23.90 -20.85
CA ASP A 407 -18.62 24.67 -21.96
C ASP A 407 -19.76 23.88 -22.60
N ILE A 408 -20.97 24.44 -22.54
CA ILE A 408 -22.19 23.82 -23.02
C ILE A 408 -22.63 24.52 -24.31
N PRO A 409 -22.84 23.75 -25.40
CA PRO A 409 -23.30 24.26 -26.68
C PRO A 409 -24.59 25.08 -26.58
N LYS A 410 -24.70 26.08 -27.46
CA LYS A 410 -25.88 26.95 -27.62
C LYS A 410 -26.78 26.56 -28.75
#